data_AF-A0A950PNM5-F1
#
_entry.id   AF-A0A950PNM5-F1
#
_cell.length_a   1.000
_cell.length_b   1.000
_cell.length_c   1.000
_cell.angle_alpha   90.00
_cell.angle_beta   90.00
_cell.angle_gamma   90.00
#
_symmetry.space_group_name_H-M   'P 1'
#
loop_
_entity.id
_entity.type
_entity.pdbx_description
1 polymer ?
#
loop_
_entity_poly.entity_id
_entity_poly.type
_entity_poly.pdbx_seq_one_letter_code
_entity_poly.pdbx_strand_id
1 'polypeptide(L)' 'MSTHHNDAPAPRRVLGVPDLSLVVLVGSSGSGKSTFARRHFRPTEVISSDFCRGLVSDDENDQ' A
#
# COMPACT_ATOMS: atom_id res chain seq x y z
N MET A 1 12.26 27.09 22.27
CA MET A 1 11.34 27.78 21.35
C MET A 1 10.59 26.69 20.60
N SER A 2 9.57 26.12 21.24
CA SER A 2 8.90 24.89 20.78
C SER A 2 7.85 25.24 19.74
N THR A 3 8.06 24.83 18.51
CA THR A 3 7.10 24.99 17.40
C THR A 3 5.87 24.15 17.69
N HIS A 4 4.71 24.80 17.88
CA HIS A 4 3.42 24.13 17.86
C HIS A 4 3.20 23.52 16.47
N HIS A 5 3.24 22.18 16.38
CA HIS A 5 2.82 21.47 15.18
C HIS A 5 1.29 21.53 15.15
N ASN A 6 0.73 22.29 14.21
CA ASN A 6 -0.70 22.41 14.04
C ASN A 6 -1.23 21.07 13.47
N ASP A 7 -1.80 20.23 14.33
CA ASP A 7 -2.22 18.85 14.02
C ASP A 7 -3.61 18.82 13.33
N ALA A 8 -3.86 19.77 12.43
CA ALA A 8 -5.10 19.80 11.67
C ALA A 8 -5.09 18.64 10.66
N PRO A 9 -6.18 17.86 10.55
CA PRO A 9 -6.22 16.72 9.64
C PRO A 9 -5.98 17.21 8.22
N ALA A 10 -4.96 16.64 7.57
CA ALA A 10 -4.59 17.02 6.21
C ALA A 10 -5.79 16.82 5.26
N PRO A 11 -6.01 17.74 4.30
CA PRO A 11 -7.14 17.63 3.39
C PRO A 11 -7.05 16.34 2.56
N ARG A 12 -8.21 15.69 2.36
CA ARG A 12 -8.34 14.51 1.51
C ARG A 12 -7.88 14.86 0.09
N ARG A 13 -6.81 14.22 -0.37
CA ARG A 13 -6.33 14.36 -1.76
C ARG A 13 -6.98 13.32 -2.66
N VAL A 14 -7.42 13.75 -3.83
CA VAL A 14 -7.88 12.87 -4.90
C VAL A 14 -6.72 12.69 -5.88
N LEU A 15 -6.38 11.43 -6.16
CA LEU A 15 -5.40 11.07 -7.19
C LEU A 15 -6.17 10.46 -8.36
N GLY A 16 -6.34 11.23 -9.43
CA GLY A 16 -6.93 10.73 -10.66
C GLY A 16 -5.95 9.81 -11.37
N VAL A 17 -6.40 8.62 -11.74
CA VAL A 17 -5.61 7.64 -12.49
C VAL A 17 -6.41 7.22 -13.73
N PRO A 18 -5.83 7.18 -14.93
CA PRO A 18 -6.50 6.65 -16.10
C PRO A 18 -6.86 5.17 -15.95
N ASP A 19 -7.92 4.73 -16.64
CA ASP A 19 -8.41 3.34 -16.58
C ASP A 19 -7.34 2.30 -16.92
N LEU A 20 -6.47 2.60 -17.89
CA LEU A 20 -5.30 1.78 -18.23
C LEU A 20 -4.03 2.45 -17.70
N SER A 21 -3.64 2.07 -16.49
CA SER A 21 -2.45 2.60 -15.82
C SER A 21 -1.74 1.54 -14.99
N LEU A 22 -0.43 1.72 -14.81
CA LEU A 22 0.37 0.94 -13.88
C LEU A 22 0.64 1.79 -12.63
N VAL A 23 0.05 1.40 -11.50
CA VAL A 23 0.24 2.06 -10.21
C VAL A 23 1.30 1.31 -9.40
N VAL A 24 2.41 1.98 -9.08
CA VAL A 24 3.50 1.41 -8.28
C VAL A 24 3.50 2.04 -6.89
N LEU A 25 3.26 1.23 -5.86
CA LEU A 25 3.32 1.69 -4.46
C LEU A 25 4.74 1.54 -3.92
N VAL A 26 5.37 2.66 -3.53
CA VAL A 26 6.73 2.68 -2.98
C VAL A 26 6.72 3.18 -1.54
N GLY A 27 7.41 2.49 -0.66
CA GLY A 27 7.49 2.82 0.76
C GLY A 27 8.13 1.69 1.57
N SER A 28 8.60 2.01 2.77
CA SER A 28 9.24 1.07 3.70
C SER A 28 8.36 -0.13 4.05
N SER A 29 8.95 -1.20 4.57
CA SER A 29 8.15 -2.28 5.18
C SER A 29 7.29 -1.70 6.32
N GLY A 30 6.06 -2.19 6.47
CA GLY A 30 5.10 -1.67 7.46
C GLY A 30 4.41 -0.34 7.11
N SER A 31 4.75 0.34 6.00
CA SER A 31 4.11 1.61 5.60
C SER A 31 2.65 1.51 5.13
N GLY A 32 2.09 0.29 5.07
CA GLY A 32 0.67 0.08 4.75
C GLY A 32 0.33 0.00 3.26
N LYS A 33 1.31 -0.19 2.36
CA LYS A 33 1.09 -0.35 0.90
C LYS A 33 0.00 -1.37 0.57
N SER A 34 0.07 -2.56 1.17
CA SER A 34 -0.90 -3.64 0.92
C SER A 34 -2.30 -3.28 1.43
N THR A 35 -2.38 -2.57 2.56
CA THR A 35 -3.65 -2.04 3.09
C THR A 35 -4.24 -0.97 2.19
N PHE A 36 -3.41 -0.07 1.66
CA PHE A 36 -3.82 0.93 0.68
C PHE A 36 -4.33 0.27 -0.60
N ALA A 37 -3.57 -0.68 -1.15
CA ALA A 37 -3.93 -1.38 -2.38
C ALA A 37 -5.30 -2.08 -2.27
N ARG A 38 -5.53 -2.82 -1.19
CA ARG A 38 -6.81 -3.53 -0.93
C ARG A 38 -8.00 -2.60 -0.74
N ARG A 39 -7.78 -1.38 -0.28
CA ARG A 39 -8.84 -0.38 -0.07
C ARG A 39 -9.25 0.30 -1.38
N HIS A 40 -8.33 0.45 -2.31
CA HIS A 40 -8.51 1.30 -3.50
C HIS A 40 -8.59 0.54 -4.83
N PHE A 41 -8.12 -0.71 -4.89
CA PHE A 41 -8.12 -1.53 -6.10
C PHE A 41 -8.80 -2.88 -5.83
N ARG A 42 -9.31 -3.52 -6.90
CA ARG A 42 -9.86 -4.88 -6.79
C ARG A 42 -8.75 -5.87 -6.47
N PRO A 43 -9.04 -7.00 -5.80
CA PRO A 43 -8.03 -8.03 -5.54
C PRO A 43 -7.30 -8.51 -6.81
N THR A 44 -8.00 -8.55 -7.95
CA THR A 44 -7.46 -8.97 -9.25
C THR A 44 -6.54 -7.94 -9.91
N GLU A 45 -6.57 -6.68 -9.46
CA GLU A 45 -5.76 -5.57 -10.00
C GLU A 45 -4.48 -5.35 -9.17
N VAL A 46 -4.36 -6.03 -8.03
CA VAL A 46 -3.22 -5.90 -7.11
C VAL A 46 -2.30 -7.10 -7.26
N ILE A 47 -1.12 -6.88 -7.84
CA ILE A 47 -0.03 -7.85 -7.83
C ILE A 47 0.98 -7.42 -6.76
N SER A 48 1.17 -8.27 -5.75
CA SER A 48 2.12 -8.01 -4.64
C SER A 48 3.16 -9.11 -4.57
N SER A 49 4.45 -8.73 -4.48
CA SER A 49 5.55 -9.67 -4.26
C SER A 49 5.38 -10.47 -2.97
N ASP A 50 4.82 -9.87 -1.93
CA ASP A 50 4.59 -10.53 -0.64
C ASP A 50 3.46 -11.57 -0.73
N PHE A 51 2.45 -11.31 -1.56
CA PHE A 51 1.37 -12.26 -1.84
C PHE A 51 1.88 -13.44 -2.68
N CYS A 52 2.72 -13.17 -3.68
CA CYS A 52 3.39 -14.21 -4.45
C CYS A 52 4.34 -15.04 -3.58
N ARG A 53 5.04 -14.42 -2.62
CA ARG A 53 5.86 -15.15 -1.63
C ARG A 53 5.00 -16.07 -0.76
N GLY A 54 3.84 -15.62 -0.29
CA GLY A 54 2.90 -16.45 0.47
C GLY A 54 2.35 -17.64 -0.33
N LEU A 55 2.10 -17.49 -1.64
CA LEU A 55 1.65 -18.58 -2.52
C LEU A 55 2.72 -19.62 -2.86
N VAL A 56 4.00 -19.24 -2.78
CA VAL A 56 5.14 -20.15 -2.98
C VAL A 56 5.55 -20.81 -1.65
N SER A 57 5.09 -20.24 -0.52
CA SER A 57 5.40 -20.65 0.84
C SER A 57 4.21 -21.36 1.48
N ASP A 58 3.83 -22.51 0.93
CA ASP A 58 3.08 -23.56 1.66
C ASP A 58 4.01 -24.35 2.62
N ASP A 59 5.13 -23.75 3.06
CA ASP A 59 6.05 -24.35 4.02
C ASP A 59 5.83 -23.76 5.40
N GLU A 60 5.44 -24.62 6.34
CA GLU A 60 5.15 -24.34 7.75
C GLU A 60 6.38 -23.92 8.56
N ASN A 61 7.57 -23.85 7.96
CA ASN A 61 8.77 -23.48 8.69
C ASN A 61 9.86 -23.00 7.72
N ASP A 62 10.00 -21.68 7.54
CA ASP A 62 11.31 -21.01 7.67
C ASP A 62 11.22 -19.48 7.59
N GLN A 63 12.08 -18.85 8.40
CA GLN A 63 12.14 -17.44 8.81
C GLN A 63 12.31 -16.39 7.71
#